data_AF-A0A7Y0X4Y5-F1
#
_entry.id   AF-A0A7Y0X4Y5-F1
#
_cell.length_a   1.000
_cell.length_b   1.000
_cell.length_c   1.000
_cell.angle_alpha   90.00
_cell.angle_beta   90.00
_cell.angle_gamma   90.00
#
_symmetry.space_group_name_H-M   'P 1'
#
loop_
_entity.id
_entity.type
_entity.pdbx_description
1 polymer ?
#
loop_
_entity_poly.entity_id
_entity_poly.type
_entity_poly.pdbx_seq_one_letter_code
_entity_poly.pdbx_strand_id
1 'polypeptide(L)'
;VHTQSIRSLGPLEWVFNTPSHHRVHHGVNRQYIDKNYAGVLIIWDRMFGTFEPEVETVRYGVSKPVNSFNPIRVTFAEWKDM
;
A
#
# COMPACT_ATOMS: atom_id res chain seq x y z
N VAL A 1 4.06 -2.90 10.43
CA VAL A 1 4.23 -2.15 9.17
C VAL A 1 3.43 -0.84 9.13
N HIS A 2 2.24 -0.74 9.72
CA HIS A 2 1.45 0.51 9.76
C HIS A 2 1.95 1.54 10.77
N THR A 3 2.94 2.34 10.40
CA THR A 3 3.35 3.54 11.15
C THR A 3 3.94 4.59 10.23
N GLN A 4 3.82 5.86 10.60
CA GLN A 4 4.52 6.98 9.95
C GLN A 4 5.74 7.46 10.76
N SER A 5 5.89 7.02 12.01
CA SER A 5 6.95 7.47 12.92
C SER A 5 8.33 6.99 12.47
N ILE A 6 8.41 5.83 11.82
CA ILE A 6 9.65 5.29 11.26
C ILE A 6 9.66 5.54 9.76
N ARG A 7 10.57 6.41 9.31
CA ARG A 7 10.66 6.82 7.91
C ARG A 7 11.37 5.80 7.02
N SER A 8 12.45 5.20 7.50
CA SER A 8 13.18 4.14 6.80
C SER A 8 13.83 3.18 7.80
N LEU A 9 14.00 1.92 7.40
CA LEU A 9 14.81 0.91 8.11
C LEU A 9 16.19 0.67 7.46
N GLY A 10 16.58 1.55 6.51
CA GLY A 10 17.88 1.47 5.84
C GLY A 10 18.05 0.17 5.05
N PRO A 11 19.20 -0.53 5.16
CA PRO A 11 19.50 -1.71 4.34
C PRO A 11 18.47 -2.85 4.42
N LEU A 12 17.70 -2.95 5.51
CA LEU A 12 16.64 -3.95 5.64
C LEU A 12 15.54 -3.81 4.58
N GLU A 13 15.40 -2.62 3.98
CA GLU A 13 14.44 -2.32 2.90
C GLU A 13 14.76 -3.00 1.57
N TRP A 14 15.92 -3.63 1.45
CA TRP A 14 16.24 -4.45 0.29
C TRP A 14 15.56 -5.83 0.33
N VAL A 15 15.27 -6.34 1.52
CA VAL A 15 14.80 -7.73 1.72
C VAL A 15 13.39 -7.79 2.32
N PHE A 16 13.09 -6.93 3.30
CA PHE A 16 11.83 -6.96 4.04
C PHE A 16 10.85 -5.88 3.58
N ASN A 17 9.56 -6.18 3.69
CA ASN A 17 8.53 -5.15 3.70
C ASN A 17 8.69 -4.32 4.99
N THR A 18 8.79 -3.01 4.85
CA THR A 18 9.02 -2.06 5.95
C THR A 18 7.85 -1.08 6.03
N PRO A 19 7.76 -0.27 7.10
CA PRO A 19 6.73 0.75 7.17
C PRO A 19 6.68 1.67 5.96
N SER A 20 7.82 1.97 5.33
CA SER A 20 7.89 2.75 4.08
C SER A 20 7.16 2.07 2.93
N HIS A 21 7.52 0.82 2.62
CA HIS A 21 6.90 0.04 1.54
C HIS A 21 5.39 -0.14 1.74
N HIS A 22 5.01 -0.38 3.00
CA HIS A 22 3.63 -0.59 3.38
C HIS A 22 2.77 0.66 3.29
N ARG A 23 3.34 1.86 3.49
CA ARG A 23 2.62 3.12 3.23
C ARG A 23 2.34 3.26 1.73
N VAL A 24 3.32 3.02 0.87
CA VAL A 24 3.13 3.03 -0.59
C VAL A 24 2.02 2.06 -1.01
N HIS A 25 2.00 0.85 -0.46
CA HIS A 25 0.94 -0.13 -0.73
C HIS A 25 -0.48 0.41 -0.44
N HIS A 26 -0.64 1.21 0.63
CA HIS A 26 -1.92 1.84 0.97
C HIS A 26 -2.15 3.20 0.31
N GLY A 27 -1.26 3.62 -0.59
CA GLY A 27 -1.30 4.90 -1.26
C GLY A 27 -2.31 4.93 -2.41
N VAL A 28 -3.12 6.00 -2.45
CA VAL A 28 -3.97 6.36 -3.60
C VAL A 28 -3.36 7.48 -4.45
N ASN A 29 -2.08 7.79 -4.25
CA ASN A 29 -1.32 8.61 -5.20
C ASN A 29 -1.24 7.83 -6.51
N ARG A 30 -1.30 8.52 -7.65
CA ARG A 30 -1.23 7.87 -8.98
C ARG A 30 0.02 6.99 -9.15
N GLN A 31 1.15 7.40 -8.57
CA GLN A 31 2.42 6.65 -8.58
C GLN A 31 2.36 5.34 -7.78
N TYR A 32 1.53 5.28 -6.75
CA TYR A 32 1.50 4.19 -5.76
C TYR A 32 0.38 3.18 -5.99
N ILE A 33 -0.50 3.44 -6.96
CA ILE A 33 -1.49 2.46 -7.40
C ILE A 33 -0.75 1.23 -7.92
N ASP A 34 -1.20 0.05 -7.46
CA ASP A 34 -0.70 -1.23 -7.93
C ASP A 34 0.79 -1.47 -7.66
N LYS A 35 1.25 -1.08 -6.46
CA LYS A 35 2.64 -1.23 -6.00
C LYS A 35 2.75 -1.95 -4.65
N ASN A 36 3.92 -2.55 -4.43
CA ASN A 36 4.36 -3.14 -3.16
C ASN A 36 3.36 -4.15 -2.55
N TYR A 37 3.03 -5.20 -3.30
CA TYR A 37 2.06 -6.22 -2.92
C TYR A 37 2.55 -7.21 -1.85
N ALA A 38 3.86 -7.43 -1.72
CA ALA A 38 4.39 -8.49 -0.89
C ALA A 38 4.24 -8.17 0.61
N GLY A 39 3.63 -9.08 1.38
CA GLY A 39 3.34 -8.82 2.80
C GLY A 39 4.55 -8.91 3.75
N VAL A 40 5.61 -9.65 3.39
CA VAL A 40 6.78 -9.88 4.27
C VAL A 40 8.11 -9.60 3.57
N LEU A 41 8.33 -10.16 2.39
CA LEU A 41 9.59 -10.03 1.66
C LEU A 41 9.39 -9.14 0.43
N ILE A 42 9.96 -7.94 0.45
CA ILE A 42 9.84 -6.96 -0.65
C ILE A 42 10.60 -7.40 -1.92
N ILE A 43 11.47 -8.41 -1.79
CA ILE A 43 12.17 -9.02 -2.93
C ILE A 43 11.19 -9.46 -4.02
N TRP A 44 10.00 -9.95 -3.66
CA TRP A 44 9.01 -10.37 -4.66
C TRP A 44 8.58 -9.19 -5.53
N ASP A 45 8.28 -8.04 -4.95
CA ASP A 45 7.92 -6.84 -5.72
C ASP A 45 9.05 -6.35 -6.62
N ARG A 46 10.31 -6.48 -6.16
CA ARG A 46 11.47 -6.13 -6.98
C ARG A 46 11.63 -7.08 -8.16
N MET A 47 11.45 -8.39 -7.93
CA MET A 47 11.55 -9.41 -8.97
C MET A 47 10.42 -9.32 -10.01
N PHE A 48 9.21 -8.99 -9.58
CA PHE A 48 8.03 -8.90 -10.45
C PHE A 48 7.72 -7.48 -10.95
N GLY A 49 8.57 -6.50 -10.65
CA GLY A 49 8.46 -5.14 -11.19
C GLY A 49 7.36 -4.27 -10.59
N THR A 50 6.85 -4.66 -9.41
CA THR A 50 5.79 -3.94 -8.69
C THR A 50 6.33 -3.11 -7.52
N PHE A 51 7.65 -3.12 -7.32
CA PHE A 51 8.32 -2.30 -6.31
C PHE A 51 8.26 -0.81 -6.66
N GLU A 52 7.91 0.02 -5.67
CA GLU A 52 7.97 1.47 -5.72
C GLU A 52 8.43 2.03 -4.36
N PRO A 53 9.50 2.85 -4.31
CA PRO A 53 9.92 3.51 -3.08
C PRO A 53 8.93 4.62 -2.66
N GLU A 54 8.90 4.95 -1.37
CA GLU A 54 8.15 6.12 -0.90
C GLU A 54 8.95 7.40 -1.18
N VAL A 55 8.53 8.16 -2.19
CA VAL A 55 9.18 9.40 -2.66
C VAL A 55 8.33 10.63 -2.35
N GLU A 56 7.04 10.57 -2.66
CA GLU A 56 6.01 11.55 -2.31
C GLU A 56 5.28 11.20 -1.01
N THR A 57 4.72 12.22 -0.35
CA THR A 57 3.79 12.04 0.77
C THR A 57 2.61 11.16 0.35
N VAL A 58 2.44 10.04 1.05
CA VAL A 58 1.37 9.07 0.80
C VAL A 58 0.02 9.63 1.25
N ARG A 59 -0.94 9.67 0.31
CA ARG A 59 -2.36 9.87 0.59
C ARG A 59 -3.02 8.50 0.69
N TYR A 60 -3.57 8.17 1.86
CA TYR A 60 -4.21 6.88 2.11
C TYR A 60 -5.64 6.83 1.59
N GLY A 61 -6.09 5.63 1.26
CA GLY A 61 -7.50 5.34 0.99
C GLY A 61 -7.70 4.25 -0.04
N VAL A 62 -8.85 4.30 -0.69
CA VAL A 62 -9.18 3.52 -1.89
C VAL A 62 -9.59 4.49 -3.00
N SER A 63 -9.47 4.07 -4.26
CA SER A 63 -9.76 4.93 -5.42
C SER A 63 -11.23 5.39 -5.47
N LYS A 64 -12.15 4.57 -4.97
CA LYS A 64 -13.59 4.86 -4.84
C LYS A 64 -14.02 4.80 -3.37
N PRO A 65 -14.22 5.93 -2.69
CA PRO A 65 -14.62 5.93 -1.28
C PRO A 65 -16.03 5.36 -1.08
N VAL A 66 -16.14 4.32 -0.25
CA VAL A 66 -17.43 3.81 0.21
C VAL A 66 -17.88 4.65 1.40
N ASN A 67 -18.62 5.74 1.16
CA ASN A 67 -19.10 6.68 2.19
C ASN A 67 -20.14 6.03 3.14
N SER A 68 -19.70 5.08 3.96
CA SER A 68 -20.53 4.26 4.84
C SER A 68 -19.69 3.62 5.95
N PHE A 69 -20.28 3.48 7.13
CA PHE A 69 -19.71 2.69 8.23
C PHE A 69 -20.35 1.30 8.38
N ASN A 70 -21.38 0.98 7.60
CA ASN A 70 -21.99 -0.35 7.61
C ASN A 70 -21.02 -1.39 7.00
N PRO A 71 -20.59 -2.42 7.75
CA PRO A 71 -19.57 -3.37 7.30
C PRO A 71 -20.03 -4.23 6.12
N ILE A 72 -21.32 -4.57 6.03
CA ILE A 72 -21.87 -5.29 4.88
C ILE A 72 -21.75 -4.40 3.64
N ARG A 73 -22.12 -3.13 3.75
CA ARG A 73 -22.02 -2.19 2.62
C ARG A 73 -20.58 -1.94 2.20
N VAL A 74 -19.65 -1.78 3.15
CA VAL A 74 -18.22 -1.56 2.86
C VAL A 74 -17.60 -2.79 2.19
N THR A 75 -17.83 -3.98 2.73
CA THR A 75 -17.32 -5.22 2.17
C THR A 75 -17.88 -5.47 0.77
N PHE A 76 -19.19 -5.35 0.57
CA PHE A 76 -19.83 -5.71 -0.70
C PHE A 76 -19.89 -4.59 -1.76
N ALA A 77 -19.35 -3.39 -1.49
CA ALA A 77 -19.43 -2.26 -2.40
C ALA A 77 -18.75 -2.51 -3.75
N GLU A 78 -17.54 -3.08 -3.75
CA GLU A 78 -16.79 -3.32 -4.99
C GLU A 78 -17.50 -4.32 -5.91
N TRP A 79 -18.03 -5.44 -5.37
CA TRP A 79 -18.79 -6.41 -6.17
C TRP A 79 -20.07 -5.86 -6.79
N LYS A 80 -20.67 -4.82 -6.18
CA LYS A 80 -21.82 -4.15 -6.75
C LYS A 80 -21.43 -3.26 -7.95
N ASP A 81 -20.22 -2.72 -7.94
CA ASP A 81 -19.71 -1.80 -8.95
C ASP A 81 -18.96 -2.49 -10.10
N MET A 82 -18.78 -3.82 -10.03
CA MET A 82 -18.26 -4.70 -11.09
C MET A 82 -19.32 -4.99 -12.16
#